data_AF-A0A947QZZ6-F1
#
_entry.id   AF-A0A947QZZ6-F1
#
_cell.length_a   1.000
_cell.length_b   1.000
_cell.length_c   1.000
_cell.angle_alpha   90.00
_cell.angle_beta   90.00
_cell.angle_gamma   90.00
#
_symmetry.space_group_name_H-M   'P 1'
#
loop_
_entity.id
_entity.type
_entity.pdbx_description
1 polymer ?
#
loop_
_entity_poly.entity_id
_entity_poly.type
_entity_poly.pdbx_seq_one_letter_code
_entity_poly.pdbx_strand_id
1 'polypeptide(L)'
;MKKIRILKHFNLTPVIIGIAALIPGILVYFMDRPAGQIYFINHLPFEIPFNFHVTRSLGRIGYVLPDFIHAFSFSLITAGVLASGKKGNFLACLTWLIIDSTFEIGQKFGNTISTYIPKWFKGIPYLENTANYFRRGTFDWFDLLAILAGVLSAYAILVLIHACNKESSGSNPFPS
;
A
#
# COMPACT_ATOMS: atom_id res chain seq x y z
N MET A 1 29.23 -18.17 -17.84
CA MET A 1 28.38 -17.90 -16.65
C MET A 1 28.34 -16.39 -16.43
N LYS A 2 27.18 -15.74 -16.64
CA LYS A 2 27.01 -14.29 -16.38
C LYS A 2 27.10 -14.07 -14.87
N LYS A 3 28.13 -13.34 -14.40
CA LYS A 3 28.22 -12.83 -13.03
C LYS A 3 26.95 -12.04 -12.74
N ILE A 4 26.09 -12.60 -11.89
CA ILE A 4 24.92 -11.91 -11.35
C ILE A 4 25.48 -10.77 -10.49
N ARG A 5 25.40 -9.54 -10.99
CA ARG A 5 25.80 -8.32 -10.29
C ARG A 5 24.72 -8.00 -9.26
N ILE A 6 24.65 -8.76 -8.15
CA ILE A 6 23.83 -8.39 -6.98
C ILE A 6 24.61 -7.32 -6.20
N LEU A 7 24.56 -6.09 -6.68
CA LEU A 7 24.67 -4.90 -5.85
C LEU A 7 23.71 -3.87 -6.46
N LYS A 8 22.43 -4.12 -6.24
CA LYS A 8 21.37 -3.17 -6.53
C LYS A 8 21.38 -2.16 -5.40
N HIS A 9 21.77 -0.91 -5.68
CA HIS A 9 21.71 0.17 -4.70
C HIS A 9 20.26 0.49 -4.40
N PHE A 10 19.83 0.12 -3.19
CA PHE A 10 18.54 0.48 -2.62
C PHE A 10 18.29 1.98 -2.81
N ASN A 11 17.14 2.35 -3.37
CA ASN A 11 16.78 3.76 -3.45
C ASN A 11 15.93 4.12 -2.24
N LEU A 12 16.54 4.82 -1.29
CA LEU A 12 15.89 5.17 -0.03
C LEU A 12 14.81 6.24 -0.23
N THR A 13 14.92 7.09 -1.25
CA THR A 13 14.00 8.22 -1.45
C THR A 13 12.55 7.78 -1.71
N PRO A 14 12.24 6.89 -2.68
CA PRO A 14 10.88 6.35 -2.84
C PRO A 14 10.38 5.64 -1.58
N VAL A 15 11.26 4.94 -0.86
CA VAL A 15 10.89 4.20 0.35
C VAL A 15 10.46 5.15 1.46
N ILE A 16 11.21 6.22 1.71
CA ILE A 16 10.84 7.24 2.70
C ILE A 16 9.50 7.89 2.33
N ILE A 17 9.32 8.27 1.06
CA ILE A 17 8.07 8.90 0.59
C ILE A 17 6.89 7.94 0.81
N GLY A 18 7.04 6.67 0.43
CA GLY A 18 6.00 5.67 0.62
C GLY A 18 5.67 5.42 2.10
N ILE A 19 6.67 5.31 2.96
CA ILE A 19 6.46 5.15 4.41
C ILE A 19 5.76 6.39 5.00
N ALA A 20 6.19 7.59 4.62
CA ALA A 20 5.57 8.82 5.09
C ALA A 20 4.09 8.93 4.66
N ALA A 21 3.77 8.47 3.45
CA ALA A 21 2.40 8.47 2.92
C ALA A 21 1.46 7.49 3.64
N LEU A 22 1.98 6.43 4.27
CA LEU A 22 1.17 5.51 5.09
C LEU A 22 0.67 6.16 6.37
N ILE A 23 1.35 7.18 6.91
CA ILE A 23 0.99 7.83 8.18
C ILE A 23 -0.43 8.41 8.13
N PRO A 24 -0.81 9.23 7.11
CA PRO A 24 -2.20 9.65 6.93
C PRO A 24 -3.21 8.50 6.86
N GLY A 25 -2.86 7.40 6.19
CA GLY A 25 -3.74 6.23 6.08
C GLY A 25 -4.00 5.56 7.44
N ILE A 26 -2.96 5.45 8.27
CA ILE A 26 -3.08 4.95 9.64
C ILE A 26 -3.96 5.88 10.49
N LEU A 27 -3.79 7.20 10.38
CA LEU A 27 -4.62 8.16 11.10
C LEU A 27 -6.10 8.06 10.71
N VAL A 28 -6.39 7.99 9.40
CA VAL A 28 -7.75 7.79 8.88
C VAL A 28 -8.34 6.47 9.39
N TYR A 29 -7.54 5.40 9.42
CA TYR A 29 -7.96 4.11 9.93
C TYR A 29 -8.36 4.16 11.41
N PHE A 30 -7.59 4.86 12.25
CA PHE A 30 -7.94 5.08 13.66
C PHE A 30 -9.15 5.99 13.84
N MET A 31 -9.36 6.96 12.94
CA MET A 31 -10.43 7.95 13.06
C MET A 31 -11.77 7.49 12.51
N ASP A 32 -11.82 6.48 11.62
CA ASP A 32 -13.06 6.10 10.92
C ASP A 32 -13.50 4.65 11.23
N ARG A 33 -12.62 3.81 11.77
CA ARG A 33 -12.97 2.44 12.18
C ARG A 33 -13.31 2.37 13.67
N PRO A 34 -14.44 1.75 14.06
CA PRO A 34 -14.76 1.55 15.46
C PRO A 34 -13.70 0.65 16.12
N ALA A 35 -13.33 0.96 17.37
CA ALA A 35 -12.22 0.32 18.10
C ALA A 35 -12.26 -1.21 18.09
N GLY A 36 -13.46 -1.82 18.19
CA GLY A 36 -13.63 -3.28 18.14
C GLY A 36 -13.36 -3.93 16.78
N GLN A 37 -13.21 -3.16 15.70
CA GLN A 37 -12.85 -3.63 14.36
C GLN A 37 -11.37 -3.35 14.02
N ILE A 38 -10.65 -2.64 14.88
CA ILE A 38 -9.22 -2.37 14.72
C ILE A 38 -8.45 -3.56 15.29
N TYR A 39 -7.88 -4.37 14.40
CA TYR A 39 -7.21 -5.63 14.75
C TYR A 39 -6.17 -5.46 15.88
N PHE A 40 -5.41 -4.37 15.85
CA PHE A 40 -4.33 -4.09 16.81
C PHE A 40 -4.84 -3.73 18.21
N ILE A 41 -5.97 -3.02 18.31
CA ILE A 41 -6.48 -2.54 19.61
C ILE A 41 -6.90 -3.71 20.50
N ASN A 42 -7.51 -4.74 19.91
CA ASN A 42 -7.95 -5.93 20.65
C ASN A 42 -6.79 -6.82 21.15
N HIS A 43 -5.56 -6.58 20.69
CA HIS A 43 -4.37 -7.35 21.07
C HIS A 43 -3.39 -6.54 21.93
N LEU A 44 -3.70 -5.30 22.27
CA LEU A 44 -2.86 -4.50 23.17
C LEU A 44 -3.08 -4.95 24.63
N PRO A 45 -2.03 -5.06 25.44
CA PRO A 45 -2.12 -5.52 26.83
C PRO A 45 -2.71 -4.47 27.79
N PHE A 46 -3.12 -3.31 27.27
CA PHE A 46 -3.72 -2.21 28.03
C PHE A 46 -5.07 -1.84 27.43
N GLU A 47 -6.07 -1.65 28.29
CA GLU A 47 -7.36 -1.09 27.89
C GLU A 47 -7.13 0.36 27.47
N ILE A 48 -7.41 0.68 26.21
CA ILE A 48 -7.38 2.07 25.76
C ILE A 48 -8.64 2.74 26.34
N PRO A 49 -8.53 3.72 27.25
CA PRO A 49 -9.70 4.33 27.91
C PRO A 49 -10.47 5.28 26.99
N PHE A 50 -10.14 5.31 25.70
CA PHE A 50 -10.81 6.15 24.73
C PHE A 50 -12.09 5.47 24.26
N ASN A 51 -13.20 5.86 24.89
CA ASN A 51 -14.51 5.92 24.24
C ASN A 51 -14.48 6.97 23.13
N PHE A 52 -13.68 6.74 22.07
CA PHE A 52 -13.91 7.43 20.81
C PHE A 52 -15.26 6.92 20.31
N HIS A 53 -16.32 7.70 20.55
CA HIS A 53 -17.46 7.69 19.65
C HIS A 53 -16.93 8.12 18.29
N VAL A 54 -16.46 7.12 17.52
CA VAL A 54 -15.97 7.30 16.16
C VAL A 54 -17.16 7.75 15.32
N THR A 55 -17.36 9.06 15.27
CA THR A 55 -18.20 9.67 14.26
C THR A 55 -17.50 9.38 12.94
N ARG A 56 -18.23 8.88 11.94
CA ARG A 56 -17.77 8.71 10.56
C ARG A 56 -17.46 10.09 9.94
N SER A 57 -16.46 10.76 10.49
CA SER A 57 -16.23 12.20 10.37
C SER A 57 -15.71 12.58 8.99
N LEU A 58 -15.04 11.63 8.31
CA LEU A 58 -14.47 11.81 6.98
C LEU A 58 -15.40 11.37 5.85
N GLY A 59 -16.56 10.77 6.16
CA GLY A 59 -17.54 10.34 5.17
C GLY A 59 -16.91 9.49 4.06
N ARG A 60 -17.25 9.76 2.79
CA ARG A 60 -16.74 9.00 1.64
C ARG A 60 -15.22 9.07 1.46
N ILE A 61 -14.56 10.14 1.91
CA ILE A 61 -13.11 10.29 1.76
C ILE A 61 -12.38 9.27 2.65
N GLY A 62 -12.91 8.97 3.83
CA GLY A 62 -12.35 7.96 4.73
C GLY A 62 -12.36 6.53 4.16
N TYR A 63 -13.26 6.24 3.22
CA TYR A 63 -13.34 4.94 2.53
C TYR A 63 -12.35 4.82 1.38
N VAL A 64 -12.24 5.88 0.57
CA VAL A 64 -11.49 5.85 -0.70
C VAL A 64 -9.99 6.18 -0.51
N LEU A 65 -9.67 7.01 0.48
CA LEU A 65 -8.31 7.50 0.73
C LEU A 65 -7.31 6.38 1.10
N PRO A 66 -7.67 5.38 1.94
CA PRO A 66 -6.78 4.25 2.22
C PRO A 66 -6.35 3.49 0.97
N ASP A 67 -7.23 3.26 0.00
CA ASP A 67 -6.92 2.50 -1.22
C ASP A 67 -5.98 3.26 -2.15
N PHE A 68 -6.15 4.58 -2.26
CA PHE A 68 -5.17 5.45 -2.90
C PHE A 68 -3.79 5.34 -2.22
N ILE A 69 -3.77 5.47 -0.88
CA ILE A 69 -2.53 5.49 -0.10
C ILE A 69 -1.79 4.15 -0.18
N HIS A 70 -2.49 3.02 -0.13
CA HIS A 70 -1.88 1.70 -0.25
C HIS A 70 -1.22 1.52 -1.62
N ALA A 71 -1.99 1.73 -2.69
CA ALA A 71 -1.53 1.56 -4.06
C ALA A 71 -0.31 2.48 -4.35
N PHE A 72 -0.37 3.72 -3.86
CA PHE A 72 0.72 4.68 -3.95
C PHE A 72 1.96 4.23 -3.17
N SER A 73 1.80 3.96 -1.88
CA SER A 73 2.91 3.71 -0.95
C SER A 73 3.64 2.41 -1.28
N PHE A 74 2.90 1.33 -1.53
CA PHE A 74 3.49 0.04 -1.83
C PHE A 74 4.18 0.00 -3.18
N SER A 75 3.67 0.73 -4.17
CA SER A 75 4.36 0.93 -5.45
C SER A 75 5.73 1.59 -5.26
N LEU A 76 5.81 2.68 -4.48
CA LEU A 76 7.05 3.39 -4.21
C LEU A 76 8.05 2.55 -3.40
N ILE A 77 7.59 1.91 -2.32
CA ILE A 77 8.43 1.06 -1.47
C ILE A 77 8.99 -0.09 -2.28
N THR A 78 8.16 -0.80 -3.05
CA THR A 78 8.59 -1.94 -3.87
C THR A 78 9.60 -1.53 -4.93
N ALA A 79 9.35 -0.43 -5.64
CA ALA A 79 10.27 0.09 -6.63
C ALA A 79 11.62 0.52 -6.02
N GLY A 80 11.59 1.17 -4.86
CA GLY A 80 12.78 1.63 -4.14
C GLY A 80 13.62 0.48 -3.56
N VAL A 81 12.95 -0.51 -2.93
CA VAL A 81 13.59 -1.72 -2.38
C VAL A 81 14.23 -2.54 -3.48
N LEU A 82 13.52 -2.74 -4.58
CA LEU A 82 14.03 -3.50 -5.72
C LEU A 82 15.04 -2.72 -6.55
N ALA A 83 15.38 -1.47 -6.20
CA ALA A 83 16.32 -0.62 -6.92
C ALA A 83 16.10 -0.67 -8.44
N SER A 84 14.83 -0.53 -8.82
CA SER A 84 14.39 -0.84 -10.16
C SER A 84 14.69 0.31 -11.12
N GLY A 85 15.19 0.00 -12.31
CA GLY A 85 15.18 0.96 -13.43
C GLY A 85 13.75 1.20 -13.93
N LYS A 86 13.58 2.05 -14.96
CA LYS A 86 12.26 2.41 -15.51
C LYS A 86 11.29 1.23 -15.70
N LYS A 87 11.78 0.11 -16.27
CA LYS A 87 10.97 -1.11 -16.47
C LYS A 87 10.51 -1.76 -15.17
N GLY A 88 11.38 -1.78 -14.15
CA GLY A 88 11.02 -2.35 -12.85
C GLY A 88 10.10 -1.44 -12.04
N ASN A 89 10.17 -0.12 -12.23
CA ASN A 89 9.22 0.83 -11.63
C ASN A 89 7.82 0.60 -12.22
N PHE A 90 7.72 0.47 -13.55
CA PHE A 90 6.46 0.12 -14.20
C PHE A 90 5.92 -1.22 -13.68
N LEU A 91 6.77 -2.24 -13.56
CA LEU A 91 6.35 -3.55 -13.07
C LEU A 91 5.87 -3.50 -11.61
N ALA A 92 6.54 -2.74 -10.75
CA ALA A 92 6.13 -2.55 -9.36
C ALA A 92 4.73 -1.91 -9.28
N CYS A 93 4.52 -0.82 -10.03
CA CYS A 93 3.24 -0.13 -10.14
C CYS A 93 2.13 -1.04 -10.68
N LEU A 94 2.40 -1.78 -11.76
CA LEU A 94 1.44 -2.71 -12.35
C LEU A 94 1.08 -3.85 -11.40
N THR A 95 2.06 -4.36 -10.64
CA THR A 95 1.85 -5.42 -9.66
C THR A 95 0.86 -4.95 -8.58
N TRP A 96 1.07 -3.77 -8.01
CA TRP A 96 0.17 -3.23 -6.98
C TRP A 96 -1.19 -2.84 -7.52
N LEU A 97 -1.28 -2.32 -8.75
CA LEU A 97 -2.57 -2.11 -9.42
C LEU A 97 -3.39 -3.41 -9.49
N ILE A 98 -2.76 -4.51 -9.91
CA ILE A 98 -3.42 -5.81 -10.04
C ILE A 98 -3.80 -6.36 -8.67
N ILE A 99 -2.87 -6.33 -7.70
CA ILE A 99 -3.11 -6.86 -6.36
C ILE A 99 -4.28 -6.12 -5.71
N ASP A 100 -4.20 -4.80 -5.58
CA ASP A 100 -5.22 -4.01 -4.87
C ASP A 100 -6.58 -4.10 -5.58
N SER A 101 -6.60 -4.04 -6.92
CA SER A 101 -7.84 -4.23 -7.68
C SER A 101 -8.44 -5.63 -7.49
N THR A 102 -7.60 -6.67 -7.36
CA THR A 102 -8.08 -8.04 -7.12
C THR A 102 -8.67 -8.17 -5.73
N PHE A 103 -8.04 -7.56 -4.71
CA PHE A 103 -8.59 -7.51 -3.36
C PHE A 103 -9.95 -6.80 -3.34
N GLU A 104 -10.07 -5.68 -4.07
CA GLU A 104 -11.28 -4.90 -4.16
C GLU A 104 -12.43 -5.64 -4.87
N ILE A 105 -12.14 -6.21 -6.06
CA ILE A 105 -13.08 -7.10 -6.76
C ILE A 105 -13.44 -8.31 -5.89
N GLY A 106 -12.51 -8.81 -5.08
CA GLY A 106 -12.76 -9.90 -4.17
C GLY A 106 -13.81 -9.59 -3.12
N GLN A 107 -13.93 -8.33 -2.67
CA GLN A 107 -14.99 -7.93 -1.73
C GLN A 107 -16.39 -8.11 -2.33
N LYS A 108 -16.54 -7.97 -3.66
CA LYS A 108 -17.80 -8.24 -4.38
C LYS A 108 -18.30 -9.68 -4.19
N PHE A 109 -17.37 -10.63 -4.02
CA PHE A 109 -17.67 -12.05 -3.82
C PHE A 109 -17.31 -12.51 -2.41
N GLY A 110 -17.39 -11.61 -1.42
CA GLY A 110 -16.84 -11.81 -0.09
C GLY A 110 -17.23 -13.11 0.61
N ASN A 111 -18.50 -13.49 0.53
CA ASN A 111 -18.99 -14.75 1.09
C ASN A 111 -18.33 -15.96 0.42
N THR A 112 -18.23 -15.96 -0.90
CA THR A 112 -17.63 -17.04 -1.69
C THR A 112 -16.12 -17.11 -1.49
N ILE A 113 -15.40 -15.99 -1.56
CA ILE A 113 -13.95 -15.96 -1.36
C ILE A 113 -13.59 -16.40 0.07
N SER A 114 -14.40 -16.04 1.06
CA SER A 114 -14.14 -16.43 2.44
C SER A 114 -14.12 -17.94 2.69
N THR A 115 -14.74 -18.76 1.83
CA THR A 115 -14.70 -20.23 1.95
C THR A 115 -13.44 -20.83 1.35
N TYR A 116 -12.77 -20.13 0.44
CA TYR A 116 -11.50 -20.55 -0.18
C TYR A 116 -10.27 -20.14 0.63
N ILE A 117 -10.43 -19.30 1.66
CA ILE A 117 -9.31 -18.90 2.51
C ILE A 117 -8.79 -20.12 3.28
N PRO A 118 -7.48 -20.42 3.19
CA PRO A 118 -6.93 -21.59 3.85
C PRO A 118 -7.10 -21.54 5.37
N LYS A 119 -7.55 -22.65 5.97
CA LYS A 119 -7.79 -22.73 7.42
C LYS A 119 -6.54 -22.44 8.26
N TRP A 120 -5.34 -22.67 7.71
CA TRP A 120 -4.07 -22.38 8.38
C TRP A 120 -3.83 -20.88 8.61
N PHE A 121 -4.57 -20.00 7.94
CA PHE A 121 -4.53 -18.56 8.21
C PHE A 121 -4.97 -18.22 9.64
N LYS A 122 -5.85 -19.02 10.27
CA LYS A 122 -6.42 -18.73 11.59
C LYS A 122 -5.40 -18.59 12.73
N GLY A 123 -4.19 -19.11 12.58
CA GLY A 123 -3.15 -19.08 13.61
C GLY A 123 -1.97 -18.17 13.26
N ILE A 124 -2.04 -17.44 12.15
CA ILE A 124 -0.96 -16.56 11.72
C ILE A 124 -1.42 -15.12 11.86
N PRO A 125 -0.71 -14.30 12.67
CA PRO A 125 -1.02 -12.90 12.85
C PRO A 125 -1.23 -12.18 11.51
N TYR A 126 -2.20 -11.29 11.46
CA TYR A 126 -2.71 -10.56 10.29
C TYR A 126 -3.52 -11.41 9.28
N LEU A 127 -3.12 -12.65 9.02
CA LEU A 127 -3.78 -13.53 8.04
C LEU A 127 -5.12 -14.08 8.55
N GLU A 128 -5.30 -14.24 9.85
CA GLU A 128 -6.57 -14.68 10.43
C GLU A 128 -7.71 -13.70 10.13
N ASN A 129 -7.39 -12.43 9.88
CA ASN A 129 -8.36 -11.40 9.55
C ASN A 129 -8.73 -11.35 8.05
N THR A 130 -8.06 -12.11 7.17
CA THR A 130 -8.34 -12.09 5.71
C THR A 130 -9.80 -12.46 5.40
N ALA A 131 -10.40 -13.38 6.14
CA ALA A 131 -11.81 -13.75 5.92
C ALA A 131 -12.77 -12.63 6.30
N ASN A 132 -12.47 -11.90 7.38
CA ASN A 132 -13.27 -10.76 7.79
C ASN A 132 -13.12 -9.59 6.82
N TYR A 133 -11.92 -9.38 6.26
CA TYR A 133 -11.67 -8.38 5.22
C TYR A 133 -12.66 -8.56 4.05
N PHE A 134 -12.72 -9.75 3.46
CA PHE A 134 -13.63 -10.01 2.34
C PHE A 134 -15.11 -10.01 2.73
N ARG A 135 -15.48 -10.50 3.93
CA ARG A 135 -16.89 -10.56 4.37
C ARG A 135 -17.48 -9.20 4.76
N ARG A 136 -16.65 -8.31 5.32
CA ARG A 136 -17.08 -7.01 5.84
C ARG A 136 -16.75 -5.85 4.90
N GLY A 137 -15.88 -6.09 3.92
CA GLY A 137 -15.61 -5.17 2.83
C GLY A 137 -16.82 -5.02 1.91
N THR A 138 -16.86 -3.91 1.18
CA THR A 138 -17.89 -3.59 0.21
C THR A 138 -17.22 -3.07 -1.04
N PHE A 139 -17.50 -3.72 -2.17
CA PHE A 139 -16.97 -3.28 -3.45
C PHE A 139 -17.45 -1.86 -3.82
N ASP A 140 -16.53 -0.96 -4.12
CA ASP A 140 -16.79 0.38 -4.65
C ASP A 140 -15.96 0.68 -5.91
N TRP A 141 -16.61 1.27 -6.92
CA TRP A 141 -15.94 1.74 -8.13
C TRP A 141 -14.99 2.91 -7.83
N PHE A 142 -15.27 3.72 -6.81
CA PHE A 142 -14.39 4.81 -6.41
C PHE A 142 -13.07 4.29 -5.83
N ASP A 143 -13.06 3.11 -5.20
CA ASP A 143 -11.85 2.49 -4.67
C ASP A 143 -10.94 2.03 -5.80
N LEU A 144 -11.49 1.46 -6.87
CA LEU A 144 -10.73 1.14 -8.10
C LEU A 144 -10.13 2.40 -8.76
N LEU A 145 -10.87 3.51 -8.81
CA LEU A 145 -10.35 4.77 -9.34
C LEU A 145 -9.25 5.34 -8.44
N ALA A 146 -9.37 5.19 -7.12
CA ALA A 146 -8.37 5.61 -6.15
C ALA A 146 -7.09 4.79 -6.24
N ILE A 147 -7.20 3.47 -6.39
CA ILE A 147 -6.06 2.58 -6.67
C ILE A 147 -5.36 3.04 -7.94
N LEU A 148 -6.10 3.23 -9.03
CA LEU A 148 -5.53 3.70 -10.30
C LEU A 148 -4.81 5.04 -10.13
N ALA A 149 -5.45 6.01 -9.47
CA ALA A 149 -4.86 7.31 -9.19
C ALA A 149 -3.57 7.19 -8.34
N GLY A 150 -3.58 6.35 -7.30
CA GLY A 150 -2.43 6.11 -6.43
C GLY A 150 -1.25 5.52 -7.18
N VAL A 151 -1.49 4.53 -8.04
CA VAL A 151 -0.45 3.94 -8.89
C VAL A 151 0.11 4.94 -9.90
N LEU A 152 -0.75 5.73 -10.55
CA LEU A 152 -0.31 6.76 -11.50
C LEU A 152 0.55 7.84 -10.82
N SER A 153 0.13 8.29 -9.64
CA SER A 153 0.90 9.24 -8.82
C SER A 153 2.26 8.67 -8.41
N ALA A 154 2.31 7.40 -7.97
CA ALA A 154 3.57 6.74 -7.62
C ALA A 154 4.50 6.61 -8.83
N TYR A 155 3.96 6.20 -9.98
CA TYR A 155 4.74 6.08 -11.21
C TYR A 155 5.32 7.44 -11.66
N ALA A 156 4.53 8.52 -11.58
CA ALA A 156 4.99 9.86 -11.89
C ALA A 156 6.17 10.28 -10.99
N ILE A 157 6.07 10.07 -9.68
CA ILE A 157 7.17 10.34 -8.73
C ILE A 157 8.41 9.52 -9.07
N LEU A 158 8.27 8.23 -9.37
CA LEU A 158 9.40 7.36 -9.74
C LEU A 158 10.08 7.83 -11.03
N VAL A 159 9.32 8.33 -12.00
CA VAL A 159 9.88 8.91 -13.24
C VAL A 159 10.66 10.18 -12.93
N LEU A 160 10.12 11.07 -12.09
CA LEU A 160 10.79 12.31 -11.68
C LEU A 160 12.10 12.04 -10.92
N ILE A 161 12.08 11.13 -9.95
CA ILE A 161 13.28 10.71 -9.20
C ILE A 161 14.32 10.13 -10.16
N HIS A 162 13.89 9.30 -11.11
CA HIS A 162 14.81 8.71 -12.08
C HIS A 162 15.42 9.75 -13.03
N ALA A 163 14.65 10.77 -13.43
CA ALA A 163 15.16 11.88 -14.25
C ALA A 163 16.22 12.69 -13.49
N CYS A 164 15.92 13.10 -12.25
CA CYS A 164 16.84 13.85 -11.40
C CYS A 164 18.15 13.10 -11.12
N ASN A 165 18.06 11.79 -10.84
CA ASN A 165 19.26 10.97 -10.63
C ASN A 165 20.13 10.86 -11.89
N LYS A 166 19.52 10.86 -13.09
CA LYS A 166 20.26 10.81 -14.36
C LYS A 166 21.05 12.10 -14.59
N GLU A 167 20.45 13.27 -14.32
CA GLU A 167 21.13 14.57 -14.42
C GLU A 167 22.34 14.65 -13.48
N SER A 168 22.19 14.25 -12.22
CA SER A 168 23.29 14.24 -11.24
C SER A 168 24.45 13.30 -11.64
N SER A 169 24.17 12.21 -12.36
CA SER A 169 25.21 11.30 -12.87
C SER A 169 25.88 11.76 -14.17
N GLY A 170 25.25 12.70 -14.91
CA GLY A 170 25.76 13.23 -16.17
C GLY A 170 26.64 14.47 -16.02
N SER A 171 26.58 15.16 -14.89
CA SER A 171 27.46 16.26 -14.54
C SER A 171 28.78 15.75 -13.93
N ASN A 172 29.74 15.33 -14.76
CA ASN A 172 31.15 15.27 -14.37
C ASN A 172 31.78 16.63 -14.74
N PRO A 173 31.99 17.56 -13.78
CA PRO A 173 32.58 18.87 -14.08
C PRO A 173 34.11 18.84 -14.25
N PHE A 174 34.76 17.69 -14.05
CA PHE A 174 36.21 17.56 -14.21
C PHE A 174 36.56 16.47 -15.23
N PRO A 175 36.77 16.82 -16.50
CA PRO A 175 37.51 15.96 -17.41
C PRO A 175 38.99 15.97 -16.96
N SER A 176 39.48 14.80 -16.56
CA SER A 176 40.91 14.52 -16.37
C SER A 176 41.66 14.52 -17.70
#